data_AF-A0A259L7K8-F1
#
_entry.id   AF-A0A259L7K8-F1
#
_cell.length_a   1.000
_cell.length_b   1.000
_cell.length_c   1.000
_cell.angle_alpha   90.00
_cell.angle_beta   90.00
_cell.angle_gamma   90.00
#
_symmetry.space_group_name_H-M   'P 1'
#
loop_
_entity.id
_entity.type
_entity.pdbx_description
1 polymer ?
#
loop_
_entity_poly.entity_id
_entity_poly.type
_entity_poly.pdbx_seq_one_letter_code
_entity_poly.pdbx_strand_id
1 'polypeptide(L)' 'MNDYVQRILSARVYDVAIESPLDLMPRLSERLGTQVHLKREDLQPVFSFKLRGAYNKLVRLPRAVLDR' A
#
# COMPACT_ATOMS: atom_id res chain seq x y z
N MET A 1 -11.14 16.17 7.16
CA MET A 1 -11.08 14.69 7.22
C MET A 1 -11.70 14.00 6.01
N ASN A 2 -12.79 14.54 5.43
CA ASN A 2 -13.52 13.90 4.33
C ASN A 2 -12.76 13.85 2.97
N ASP A 3 -11.94 14.86 2.64
CA ASP A 3 -11.20 14.93 1.36
C ASP A 3 -10.23 13.75 1.16
N TYR A 4 -9.43 13.42 2.18
CA TYR A 4 -8.45 12.34 2.07
C TYR A 4 -9.10 10.96 1.93
N VAL A 5 -10.25 10.73 2.58
CA VAL A 5 -11.00 9.48 2.44
C VAL A 5 -11.44 9.30 0.99
N GLN A 6 -12.04 10.33 0.38
CA GLN A 6 -12.42 10.30 -1.04
C GLN A 6 -11.21 10.05 -1.95
N ARG A 7 -10.09 10.73 -1.69
CA ARG A 7 -8.85 10.55 -2.47
C ARG A 7 -8.23 9.17 -2.36
N ILE A 8 -8.36 8.52 -1.20
CA ILE A 8 -7.89 7.15 -0.95
C ILE A 8 -8.79 6.16 -1.68
N LEU A 9 -10.11 6.30 -1.55
CA LEU A 9 -11.09 5.42 -2.20
C LEU A 9 -11.01 5.48 -3.73
N SER A 10 -10.71 6.67 -4.28
CA SER A 10 -10.55 6.86 -5.73
C SER A 10 -9.11 6.61 -6.22
N ALA A 11 -8.19 6.13 -5.38
CA ALA A 11 -6.79 5.96 -5.74
C ALA A 11 -6.60 4.73 -6.63
N ARG A 12 -5.84 4.88 -7.72
CA ARG A 12 -5.56 3.81 -8.68
C ARG A 12 -4.37 2.93 -8.29
N VAL A 13 -4.31 2.53 -7.02
CA VAL A 13 -3.14 1.80 -6.50
C VAL A 13 -3.07 0.35 -6.99
N TYR A 14 -4.22 -0.25 -7.29
CA TYR A 14 -4.33 -1.67 -7.66
C TYR A 14 -3.96 -1.97 -9.11
N ASP A 15 -3.72 -0.94 -9.93
CA ASP A 15 -3.16 -1.12 -11.27
C ASP A 15 -1.74 -1.71 -11.20
N VAL A 16 -1.03 -1.53 -10.08
CA VAL A 16 0.35 -2.03 -9.87
C VAL A 16 0.57 -2.77 -8.55
N ALA A 17 -0.32 -2.63 -7.57
CA ALA A 17 -0.18 -3.25 -6.25
C ALA A 17 -1.23 -4.31 -5.99
N ILE A 18 -0.88 -5.33 -5.20
CA ILE A 18 -1.82 -6.34 -4.72
C ILE A 18 -2.44 -5.91 -3.38
N GLU A 19 -3.55 -6.52 -3.00
CA GLU A 19 -3.95 -6.57 -1.60
C GLU A 19 -3.03 -7.54 -0.85
N SER A 20 -2.09 -7.01 -0.07
CA SER A 20 -1.14 -7.84 0.66
C SER A 20 -1.81 -8.57 1.84
N PRO A 21 -1.35 -9.78 2.20
CA PRO A 21 -1.83 -10.50 3.38
C PRO A 21 -1.68 -9.70 4.68
N LEU A 22 -2.58 -9.96 5.63
CA LEU A 22 -2.46 -9.56 7.03
C LEU A 22 -2.25 -10.82 7.88
N ASP A 23 -0.99 -11.19 8.09
CA ASP A 23 -0.64 -12.46 8.72
C ASP A 23 -0.64 -12.33 10.24
N LEU A 24 -1.30 -13.24 10.95
CA LEU A 24 -1.09 -13.39 12.39
C LEU A 24 0.34 -13.89 12.64
N MET A 25 1.04 -13.30 13.61
CA MET A 25 2.39 -13.71 14.04
C MET A 25 2.32 -14.51 15.35
N PRO A 26 2.20 -15.86 15.34
CA PRO A 26 1.80 -16.61 16.53
C PRO A 26 2.83 -16.54 17.65
N ARG A 27 4.12 -16.74 17.32
CA ARG A 27 5.22 -16.67 18.30
C ARG A 27 5.35 -15.29 18.95
N LEU A 28 5.17 -14.23 18.15
CA LEU A 28 5.25 -12.86 18.66
C LEU A 28 4.01 -12.53 19.50
N SER A 29 2.85 -13.02 19.09
CA SER A 29 1.59 -12.84 19.81
C SER A 29 1.64 -13.49 21.18
N GLU A 30 2.11 -14.74 21.25
CA GLU A 30 2.33 -15.47 22.49
C GLU A 30 3.30 -14.73 23.41
N ARG A 31 4.45 -14.29 22.87
CA ARG A 31 5.45 -13.54 23.64
C ARG A 31 4.94 -12.23 24.23
N LEU A 32 4.04 -11.53 23.53
CA LEU A 32 3.51 -10.23 23.95
C LEU A 32 2.14 -10.32 24.64
N GLY A 33 1.53 -11.51 24.73
CA GLY A 33 0.20 -11.70 25.30
C GLY A 33 -0.92 -10.98 24.55
N THR A 34 -0.75 -10.68 23.25
CA THR A 34 -1.73 -9.96 22.42
C THR A 34 -1.65 -10.42 20.97
N GLN A 35 -2.72 -10.24 20.18
CA GLN A 35 -2.69 -10.58 18.76
C GLN A 35 -1.83 -9.58 17.98
N VAL A 36 -0.73 -10.06 17.42
CA VAL A 36 0.15 -9.26 16.56
C VAL A 36 -0.06 -9.71 15.12
N HIS A 37 -0.46 -8.76 14.28
CA HIS A 37 -0.62 -8.97 12.85
C HIS A 37 0.45 -8.20 12.06
N LEU A 38 0.94 -8.81 10.98
CA LEU A 38 1.90 -8.21 10.06
C LEU A 38 1.24 -7.99 8.70
N LYS A 39 1.14 -6.73 8.29
CA LYS A 39 0.71 -6.38 6.92
C LYS A 39 1.89 -6.57 5.97
N ARG A 40 1.80 -7.56 5.07
CA ARG A 40 2.89 -8.05 4.23
C ARG A 40 3.15 -7.20 2.98
N GLU A 41 3.38 -5.90 3.16
CA GLU A 41 3.73 -4.99 2.04
C GLU A 41 5.10 -5.31 1.40
N ASP A 42 5.90 -6.17 2.02
CA ASP A 42 7.10 -6.78 1.44
C ASP A 42 6.79 -7.72 0.26
N LEU A 43 5.55 -8.20 0.14
CA LEU A 43 5.11 -9.08 -0.96
C LEU A 43 4.65 -8.32 -2.22
N GLN A 44 4.77 -6.99 -2.22
CA GLN A 44 4.56 -6.20 -3.44
C GLN A 44 5.66 -6.49 -4.47
N PRO A 45 5.42 -6.26 -5.78
CA PRO A 45 6.42 -6.50 -6.83
C PRO A 45 7.77 -5.78 -6.65
N VAL A 46 7.78 -4.68 -5.89
CA VAL A 46 8.99 -3.88 -5.56
C VAL A 46 9.43 -4.06 -4.10
N PHE A 47 8.97 -5.12 -3.43
CA PHE A 47 9.31 -5.50 -2.05
C PHE A 47 9.02 -4.43 -0.99
N SER A 48 8.17 -3.45 -1.30
CA SER A 48 7.75 -2.41 -0.35
C SER A 48 6.47 -1.72 -0.81
N PHE A 49 5.81 -1.01 0.11
CA PHE A 49 4.57 -0.27 -0.14
C PHE A 49 4.70 0.93 -1.12
N LYS A 50 5.92 1.32 -1.49
CA LYS A 50 6.20 2.61 -2.16
C LYS A 50 5.53 2.75 -3.53
N LEU A 51 5.32 1.64 -4.24
CA LEU A 51 4.66 1.65 -5.56
C LEU A 51 3.25 2.26 -5.51
N ARG A 52 2.50 2.09 -4.41
CA ARG A 52 1.13 2.60 -4.27
C ARG A 52 1.09 4.13 -4.42
N GLY A 53 1.89 4.81 -3.60
CA GLY A 53 1.95 6.27 -3.57
C GLY A 53 2.60 6.85 -4.82
N ALA A 54 3.71 6.24 -5.27
CA ALA A 54 4.41 6.67 -6.48
C ALA A 54 3.49 6.60 -7.71
N TYR A 55 2.82 5.46 -7.92
CA TYR A 55 1.94 5.28 -9.06
C TYR A 55 0.72 6.21 -9.01
N ASN A 56 0.04 6.31 -7.86
CA ASN A 56 -1.12 7.21 -7.73
C ASN A 56 -0.76 8.68 -7.98
N LYS A 57 0.48 9.10 -7.70
CA LYS A 57 0.97 10.45 -8.06
C LYS A 57 1.25 10.54 -9.57
N LEU A 58 2.05 9.62 -10.12
CA LEU A 58 2.51 9.67 -11.51
C LEU A 58 1.36 9.58 -12.52
N VAL A 59 0.36 8.71 -12.26
CA VAL A 59 -0.78 8.53 -13.17
C VAL A 59 -1.68 9.76 -13.28
N ARG A 60 -1.59 10.70 -12.32
CA ARG A 60 -2.34 11.97 -12.32
C ARG A 60 -1.56 13.13 -12.94
N LEU A 61 -0.30 12.93 -13.31
CA LEU A 61 0.50 13.97 -13.95
C LEU A 61 0.08 14.15 -15.42
N PRO A 62 0.08 15.38 -15.94
CA PRO A 62 -0.09 15.62 -17.37
C PRO A 62 0.98 14.92 -18.18
N ARG A 63 0.63 14.44 -19.38
CA ARG A 63 1.53 13.67 -20.23
C ARG A 63 2.85 14.40 -20.54
N ALA A 64 2.78 15.71 -20.76
CA ALA A 64 3.94 16.57 -21.01
C ALA A 64 5.00 16.57 -19.88
N VAL A 65 4.61 16.21 -18.64
CA VAL A 65 5.54 16.12 -17.50
C VAL A 65 6.24 14.76 -17.45
N LEU A 66 5.64 13.72 -18.04
CA LEU A 66 6.15 12.35 -18.03
C LEU A 66 7.13 12.05 -19.18
N ASP A 67 7.03 12.78 -20.29
CA ASP A 67 7.84 12.56 -21.50
C ASP A 67 9.19 13.32 -21.50
N ARG A 68 9.63 13.82 -20.34
CA ARG A 68 10.95 14.45 -20.12
C ARG A 68 11.91 13.48 -19.45
#